data_AF-A0A945DPU0-F1
#
_entry.id   AF-A0A945DPU0-F1
#
_cell.length_a   1.000
_cell.length_b   1.000
_cell.length_c   1.000
_cell.angle_alpha   90.00
_cell.angle_beta   90.00
_cell.angle_gamma   90.00
#
_symmetry.space_group_name_H-M   'P 1'
#
loop_
_entity.id
_entity.type
_entity.pdbx_description
1 polymer ?
#
loop_
_entity_poly.entity_id
_entity_poly.type
_entity_poly.pdbx_seq_one_letter_code
_entity_poly.pdbx_strand_id
1 'polypeptide(L)'
;MKVIVFSLLMFIPLVSGGTSGFPLELMEATDIQDIERLDYEVVRLNAKIKQCAAAGLAPAIECHCFYPNKLASAINVYQTVLKKHPDWENRAVLWWDSARTMPSNLHLGGLKLTIEKPCQNLVSL
;
A
#
# COMPACT_ATOMS: atom_id res chain seq x y z
N MET A 1 -3.48 -8.96 60.19
CA MET A 1 -3.92 -8.49 58.85
C MET A 1 -2.78 -8.74 57.88
N LYS A 2 -2.98 -9.57 56.83
CA LYS A 2 -1.96 -9.87 55.80
C LYS A 2 -2.17 -8.91 54.64
N VAL A 3 -1.19 -8.03 54.39
CA VAL A 3 -1.20 -7.11 53.24
C VAL A 3 -0.65 -7.88 52.05
N ILE A 4 -1.51 -8.17 51.07
CA ILE A 4 -1.12 -8.78 49.80
C ILE A 4 -0.89 -7.63 48.83
N VAL A 5 0.38 -7.38 48.50
CA VAL A 5 0.79 -6.37 47.51
C VAL A 5 0.63 -7.02 46.12
N PHE A 6 -0.39 -6.60 45.37
CA PHE A 6 -0.55 -6.95 43.97
C PHE A 6 0.32 -6.02 43.12
N SER A 7 1.49 -6.49 42.70
CA SER A 7 2.29 -5.83 41.64
C SER A 7 1.59 -6.04 40.29
N LEU A 8 0.94 -4.99 39.80
CA LEU A 8 0.49 -4.86 38.42
C LEU A 8 1.71 -4.66 37.51
N LEU A 9 2.22 -5.76 36.94
CA LEU A 9 3.15 -5.71 35.81
C LEU A 9 2.39 -5.17 34.59
N MET A 10 2.47 -3.86 34.36
CA MET A 10 2.08 -3.27 33.09
C MET A 10 3.07 -3.74 32.02
N PHE A 11 2.68 -4.79 31.29
CA PHE A 11 3.29 -5.10 29.99
C PHE A 11 2.93 -3.95 29.04
N ILE A 12 3.83 -2.99 28.89
CA ILE A 12 3.77 -2.03 27.79
C ILE A 12 4.11 -2.85 26.53
N PRO A 13 3.18 -3.09 25.60
CA PRO A 13 3.57 -3.65 24.32
C PRO A 13 4.51 -2.62 23.68
N LEU A 14 5.77 -3.02 23.45
CA LEU A 14 6.68 -2.29 22.59
C LEU A 14 6.05 -2.28 21.20
N VAL A 15 5.23 -1.28 20.92
CA VAL A 15 4.91 -0.90 19.55
C VAL A 15 6.19 -0.27 19.03
N SER A 16 6.99 -1.06 18.33
CA SER A 16 8.07 -0.55 17.49
C SER A 16 7.43 0.28 16.38
N GLY A 17 7.11 1.53 16.71
CA GLY A 17 6.77 2.55 15.73
C GLY A 17 8.02 2.79 14.89
N GLY A 18 8.15 2.07 13.79
CA GLY A 18 9.21 2.29 12.81
C GLY A 18 9.23 3.76 12.44
N THR A 19 10.43 4.37 12.53
CA THR A 19 10.68 5.77 12.24
C THR A 19 10.01 6.16 10.92
N SER A 20 8.98 6.99 10.97
CA SER A 20 8.12 7.32 9.81
C SER A 20 8.82 8.17 8.72
N GLY A 21 10.15 8.33 8.80
CA GLY A 21 10.93 9.18 7.90
C GLY A 21 11.68 8.46 6.79
N PHE A 22 12.00 7.17 6.92
CA PHE A 22 12.80 6.44 5.93
C PHE A 22 12.02 5.29 5.30
N PRO A 23 12.14 5.09 3.97
CA PRO A 23 11.53 3.95 3.32
C PRO A 23 12.09 2.65 3.88
N LEU A 24 11.25 1.62 4.00
CA LEU A 24 11.68 0.27 4.32
C LEU A 24 12.46 -0.29 3.13
N GLU A 25 13.75 -0.54 3.30
CA GLU A 25 14.50 -1.27 2.29
C GLU A 25 14.17 -2.76 2.36
N LEU A 26 13.72 -3.32 1.25
CA LEU A 26 13.39 -4.73 1.10
C LEU A 26 14.61 -5.45 0.53
N MET A 27 15.09 -6.45 1.27
CA MET A 27 16.29 -7.23 0.92
C MET A 27 15.97 -8.69 0.64
N GLU A 28 14.91 -9.22 1.23
CA GLU A 28 14.52 -10.62 1.09
C GLU A 28 13.83 -10.86 -0.25
N ALA A 29 14.21 -11.93 -0.95
CA ALA A 29 13.70 -12.22 -2.28
C ALA A 29 12.17 -12.39 -2.31
N THR A 30 11.58 -12.95 -1.25
CA THR A 30 10.12 -13.12 -1.15
C THR A 30 9.39 -11.79 -0.96
N ASP A 31 9.98 -10.86 -0.20
CA ASP A 31 9.43 -9.53 0.04
C ASP A 31 9.48 -8.70 -1.23
N ILE A 32 10.60 -8.79 -1.96
CA ILE A 32 10.78 -8.18 -3.28
C ILE A 32 9.75 -8.74 -4.26
N GLN A 33 9.55 -10.06 -4.32
CA GLN A 33 8.56 -10.66 -5.20
C GLN A 33 7.12 -10.21 -4.85
N ASP A 34 6.79 -10.12 -3.57
CA ASP A 34 5.48 -9.66 -3.12
C ASP A 34 5.24 -8.19 -3.50
N ILE A 35 6.23 -7.30 -3.33
CA ILE A 35 6.09 -5.90 -3.71
C ILE A 35 6.09 -5.69 -5.22
N GLU A 36 6.90 -6.43 -5.99
CA GLU A 36 6.94 -6.34 -7.45
C GLU A 36 5.59 -6.73 -8.07
N ARG A 37 4.92 -7.74 -7.49
CA ARG A 37 3.57 -8.10 -7.92
C ARG A 37 2.56 -6.97 -7.67
N LEU A 38 2.67 -6.27 -6.54
CA LEU A 38 1.83 -5.11 -6.25
C LEU A 38 2.15 -3.95 -7.19
N ASP A 39 3.42 -3.62 -7.36
CA ASP A 39 3.88 -2.56 -8.25
C ASP A 39 3.39 -2.77 -9.69
N TYR A 40 3.45 -4.00 -10.19
CA TYR A 40 2.90 -4.36 -11.50
C TYR A 40 1.42 -3.95 -11.67
N GLU A 41 0.57 -4.23 -10.67
CA GLU A 41 -0.84 -3.85 -10.72
C GLU A 41 -1.03 -2.33 -10.57
N VAL A 42 -0.23 -1.68 -9.71
CA VAL A 42 -0.24 -0.23 -9.52
C VAL A 42 0.14 0.51 -10.80
N VAL A 43 1.21 0.10 -11.48
CA VAL A 43 1.66 0.66 -12.76
C VAL A 43 0.56 0.53 -13.81
N ARG A 44 -0.12 -0.62 -13.90
CA ARG A 44 -1.22 -0.85 -14.85
C ARG A 44 -2.45 0.01 -14.57
N LEU A 45 -2.80 0.20 -13.29
CA LEU A 45 -3.88 1.09 -12.90
C LEU A 45 -3.52 2.55 -13.20
N ASN A 46 -2.32 2.99 -12.81
CA ASN A 46 -1.83 4.33 -13.06
C ASN A 46 -1.75 4.69 -14.54
N ALA A 47 -1.36 3.74 -15.40
CA ALA A 47 -1.39 3.94 -16.85
C ALA A 47 -2.80 4.26 -17.35
N LYS A 48 -3.84 3.59 -16.81
CA LYS A 48 -5.23 3.87 -17.16
C LYS A 48 -5.76 5.17 -16.58
N ILE A 49 -5.37 5.51 -15.34
CA ILE A 49 -5.68 6.80 -14.74
C ILE A 49 -5.11 7.94 -15.61
N LYS A 50 -3.83 7.84 -16.01
CA LYS A 50 -3.18 8.81 -16.90
C LYS A 50 -3.89 8.92 -18.25
N GLN A 51 -4.28 7.79 -18.85
CA GLN A 51 -5.05 7.78 -20.11
C GLN A 51 -6.41 8.49 -19.95
N CYS A 52 -7.15 8.21 -18.88
CA CYS A 52 -8.43 8.87 -18.61
C CYS A 52 -8.28 10.38 -18.41
N ALA A 53 -7.29 10.80 -17.62
CA ALA A 53 -7.03 12.21 -17.35
C ALA A 53 -6.60 12.96 -18.63
N ALA A 54 -5.72 12.36 -19.43
CA ALA A 54 -5.28 12.93 -20.71
C ALA A 54 -6.41 13.04 -21.74
N ALA A 55 -7.39 12.13 -21.69
CA ALA A 55 -8.58 12.17 -22.52
C ALA A 55 -9.68 13.11 -21.97
N GLY A 56 -9.49 13.72 -20.79
CA GLY A 56 -10.46 14.61 -20.17
C GLY A 56 -11.75 13.92 -19.71
N LEU A 57 -11.73 12.60 -19.51
CA LEU A 57 -12.94 11.84 -19.15
C LEU A 57 -13.40 12.13 -17.72
N ALA A 58 -12.47 12.42 -16.81
CA ALA A 58 -12.72 12.80 -15.42
C ALA A 58 -11.47 13.46 -14.82
N PRO A 59 -11.58 14.13 -13.66
CA PRO A 59 -10.42 14.48 -12.85
C PRO A 59 -9.56 13.23 -12.56
N ALA A 60 -8.23 13.40 -12.52
CA ALA A 60 -7.32 12.27 -12.31
C ALA A 60 -7.63 11.44 -11.05
N ILE A 61 -8.14 12.10 -10.00
CA ILE A 61 -8.51 11.50 -8.72
C ILE A 61 -9.84 10.70 -8.75
N GLU A 62 -10.53 10.67 -9.89
CA GLU A 62 -11.75 9.89 -10.13
C GLU A 62 -11.57 8.91 -11.28
N CYS A 63 -10.50 9.05 -12.06
CA CYS A 63 -10.22 8.20 -13.21
C CYS A 63 -10.04 6.72 -12.87
N HIS A 64 -9.68 6.36 -11.63
CA HIS A 64 -9.60 4.95 -11.21
C HIS A 64 -10.98 4.27 -11.28
N CYS A 65 -12.06 5.03 -11.10
CA CYS A 65 -13.44 4.53 -11.10
C CYS A 65 -13.92 4.04 -12.48
N PHE A 66 -13.30 4.50 -13.56
CA PHE A 66 -13.58 4.04 -14.92
C PHE A 66 -12.97 2.67 -15.25
N TYR A 67 -12.15 2.11 -14.35
CA TYR A 67 -11.43 0.86 -14.58
C TYR A 67 -11.62 -0.14 -13.42
N PRO A 68 -12.86 -0.55 -13.11
CA PRO A 68 -13.19 -1.32 -11.91
C PRO A 68 -12.42 -2.64 -11.81
N ASN A 69 -12.20 -3.34 -12.93
CA ASN A 69 -11.45 -4.60 -12.93
C ASN A 69 -9.96 -4.41 -12.55
N LYS A 70 -9.35 -3.29 -12.96
CA LYS A 70 -7.95 -2.99 -12.61
C LYS A 70 -7.84 -2.50 -11.17
N LEU A 71 -8.80 -1.69 -10.74
CA LEU A 71 -8.89 -1.24 -9.35
C LEU A 71 -9.05 -2.45 -8.41
N ALA A 72 -9.99 -3.35 -8.70
CA ALA A 72 -10.20 -4.57 -7.93
C ALA A 72 -8.95 -5.46 -7.89
N SER A 73 -8.25 -5.60 -9.03
CA SER A 73 -6.97 -6.33 -9.10
C SER A 73 -5.91 -5.74 -8.16
N ALA A 74 -5.70 -4.41 -8.21
CA ALA A 74 -4.76 -3.72 -7.34
C ALA A 74 -5.15 -3.84 -5.85
N ILE A 75 -6.44 -3.71 -5.52
CA ILE A 75 -6.96 -3.89 -4.14
C ILE A 75 -6.67 -5.30 -3.63
N ASN A 76 -6.98 -6.33 -4.43
CA ASN A 76 -6.78 -7.72 -4.02
C ASN A 76 -5.30 -8.04 -3.76
N VAL A 77 -4.40 -7.55 -4.62
CA VAL A 77 -2.96 -7.76 -4.42
C VAL A 77 -2.47 -6.96 -3.22
N TYR A 78 -2.92 -5.70 -3.04
CA TYR A 78 -2.58 -4.87 -1.89
C TYR A 78 -2.96 -5.55 -0.56
N GLN A 79 -4.19 -6.05 -0.46
CA GLN A 79 -4.66 -6.78 0.73
C GLN A 79 -3.88 -8.07 0.96
N THR A 80 -3.52 -8.78 -0.12
CA THR A 80 -2.70 -10.01 -0.01
C THR A 80 -1.30 -9.70 0.51
N VAL A 81 -0.66 -8.63 0.02
CA VAL A 81 0.65 -8.18 0.49
C VAL A 81 0.58 -7.76 1.96
N LEU A 82 -0.39 -6.93 2.35
CA LEU A 82 -0.52 -6.49 3.75
C LEU A 82 -0.90 -7.60 4.73
N LYS A 83 -1.58 -8.65 4.25
CA LYS A 83 -1.81 -9.83 5.09
C LYS A 83 -0.51 -10.54 5.48
N LYS A 84 0.50 -10.50 4.60
CA LYS A 84 1.84 -11.06 4.85
C LYS A 84 2.75 -10.07 5.58
N HIS A 85 2.65 -8.79 5.22
CA HIS A 85 3.53 -7.71 5.64
C HIS A 85 2.72 -6.56 6.29
N PRO A 86 2.09 -6.80 7.45
CA PRO A 86 1.16 -5.85 8.06
C PRO A 86 1.82 -4.54 8.48
N ASP A 87 3.12 -4.53 8.76
CA ASP A 87 3.89 -3.35 9.15
C ASP A 87 4.14 -2.36 7.99
N TRP A 88 3.78 -2.72 6.75
CA TRP A 88 3.99 -1.89 5.56
C TRP A 88 2.83 -0.92 5.26
N GLU A 89 1.64 -1.09 5.88
CA GLU A 89 0.36 -0.45 5.48
C GLU A 89 0.43 1.07 5.29
N ASN A 90 1.31 1.77 6.02
CA ASN A 90 1.48 3.22 5.93
C ASN A 90 2.93 3.65 5.63
N ARG A 91 3.73 2.75 5.07
CA ARG A 91 5.15 3.00 4.79
C ARG A 91 5.41 3.20 3.30
N ALA A 92 6.48 3.93 3.02
CA ALA A 92 7.19 3.78 1.76
C ALA A 92 8.10 2.55 1.86
N VAL A 93 8.13 1.74 0.81
CA VAL A 93 9.08 0.64 0.65
C VAL A 93 9.98 0.95 -0.55
N LEU A 94 11.22 0.49 -0.46
CA LEU A 94 12.28 0.65 -1.45
C LEU A 94 12.85 -0.74 -1.73
N TRP A 95 12.99 -1.10 -3.00
CA TRP A 95 13.64 -2.35 -3.39
C TRP A 95 14.47 -2.13 -4.64
N TRP A 96 15.35 -3.07 -4.91
CA TRP A 96 16.14 -3.10 -6.13
C TRP A 96 15.65 -4.23 -7.02
N ASP A 97 15.69 -4.02 -8.33
CA ASP A 97 15.52 -5.13 -9.28
C ASP A 97 16.57 -6.23 -9.03
N SER A 98 16.32 -7.42 -9.59
CA SER A 98 17.24 -8.57 -9.45
C SER A 98 18.68 -8.29 -9.90
N ALA A 99 18.89 -7.32 -10.81
CA ALA A 99 20.21 -6.90 -11.29
C ALA A 99 20.84 -5.80 -10.42
N ARG A 100 20.14 -5.30 -9.40
CA ARG A 100 20.48 -4.15 -8.57
C ARG A 100 20.82 -2.90 -9.36
N THR A 101 20.21 -2.74 -10.53
CA THR A 101 20.56 -1.64 -11.44
C THR A 101 19.77 -0.37 -11.17
N MET A 102 18.51 -0.50 -10.77
CA MET A 102 17.66 0.66 -10.50
C MET A 102 16.80 0.41 -9.26
N PRO A 103 16.73 1.38 -8.34
CA PRO A 103 15.82 1.28 -7.20
C PRO A 103 14.41 1.62 -7.64
N SER A 104 13.45 0.83 -7.16
CA SER A 104 12.03 1.07 -7.23
C SER A 104 11.47 1.38 -5.85
N ASN A 105 10.41 2.16 -5.78
CA ASN A 105 9.74 2.46 -4.52
C ASN A 105 8.23 2.51 -4.70
N LEU A 106 7.52 2.22 -3.61
CA LEU A 106 6.06 2.30 -3.55
C LEU A 106 5.64 2.82 -2.18
N HIS A 107 4.79 3.85 -2.16
CA HIS A 107 4.23 4.38 -0.93
C HIS A 107 2.86 3.74 -0.66
N LEU A 108 2.81 2.76 0.25
CA LEU A 108 1.58 2.00 0.52
C LEU A 108 0.48 2.86 1.15
N GLY A 109 0.84 3.83 2.00
CA GLY A 109 -0.13 4.79 2.54
C GLY A 109 -0.80 5.65 1.45
N GLY A 110 -0.05 6.16 0.47
CA GLY A 110 -0.60 6.91 -0.65
C GLY A 110 -1.42 6.04 -1.60
N LEU A 111 -0.99 4.79 -1.82
CA LEU A 111 -1.76 3.81 -2.58
C LEU A 111 -3.10 3.52 -1.90
N LYS A 112 -3.10 3.29 -0.58
CA LYS A 112 -4.30 3.07 0.23
C LYS A 112 -5.34 4.16 0.00
N LEU A 113 -4.93 5.43 0.13
CA LEU A 113 -5.80 6.58 -0.10
C LEU A 113 -6.39 6.60 -1.51
N THR A 114 -5.65 6.13 -2.51
CA THR A 114 -6.11 6.07 -3.90
C THR A 114 -7.14 4.96 -4.11
N ILE A 115 -6.86 3.76 -3.61
CA ILE A 115 -7.71 2.57 -3.87
C ILE A 115 -8.94 2.50 -2.97
N GLU A 116 -8.88 3.08 -1.77
CA GLU A 116 -10.01 3.18 -0.84
C GLU A 116 -10.90 4.38 -1.14
N LYS A 117 -10.47 5.28 -2.03
CA LYS A 117 -11.28 6.44 -2.41
C LYS A 117 -12.58 5.95 -3.05
N PRO A 118 -13.75 6.26 -2.46
CA PRO A 118 -15.02 5.81 -2.99
C PRO A 118 -15.23 6.33 -4.40
N CYS A 119 -15.68 5.45 -5.27
CA CYS A 119 -16.23 5.85 -6.55
C CYS A 119 -17.67 6.31 -6.33
N GLN A 120 -17.93 7.59 -6.56
CA GLN A 120 -19.31 8.04 -6.67
C GLN A 120 -19.96 7.26 -7.81
N ASN A 121 -21.24 6.89 -7.67
CA ASN A 121 -21.99 6.19 -8.70
C ASN A 121 -21.83 6.97 -10.02
N LEU A 122 -21.01 6.46 -10.95
CA LEU A 122 -20.88 6.96 -12.31
C LEU A 122 -22.13 6.59 -13.13
N VAL A 123 -23.31 6.75 -12.54
CA VAL A 123 -24.61 6.61 -13.19
C VAL A 123 -25.04 8.01 -13.59
N SER A 124 -24.39 8.57 -14.62
CA SER A 124 -25.00 9.52 -15.54
C SER A 124 -23.98 9.90 -16.61
N LEU A 125 -23.99 9.16 -17.71
CA LEU A 125 -23.81 9.67 -19.08
C LEU A 125 -24.55 8.73 -20.03
#